data_AF-A0AAV6TST4-F1
#
_entry.id   AF-A0AAV6TST4-F1
#
_cell.length_a   1.000
_cell.length_b   1.000
_cell.length_c   1.000
_cell.angle_alpha   90.00
_cell.angle_beta   90.00
_cell.angle_gamma   90.00
#
_symmetry.space_group_name_H-M   'P 1'
#
loop_
_entity.id
_entity.type
_entity.pdbx_description
1 polymer ?
#
loop_
_entity_poly.entity_id
_entity_poly.type
_entity_poly.pdbx_seq_one_letter_code
_entity_poly.pdbx_strand_id
1 'polypeptide(L)'
;MKPVSGTLSLEEDTFNKKPSRSRVHVEHAFGMLKGRFRCLLKENDVALKNMRHLVAACCILHNFCQRVQDEYLYTWEEPTDPMNCVDTTVFQGVQTRDAKDMQKLLIDWANL
;
A
#
# COMPACT_ATOMS: atom_id res chain seq x y z
N MET A 1 1.38 11.73 12.23
CA MET A 1 0.19 12.25 12.92
C MET A 1 -0.44 11.13 13.74
N LYS A 2 -0.63 11.34 15.05
CA LYS A 2 -1.28 10.35 15.93
C LYS A 2 -2.80 10.49 15.79
N PRO A 3 -3.56 9.37 15.66
CA PRO A 3 -5.01 9.45 15.63
C PRO A 3 -5.54 9.95 16.98
N VAL A 4 -6.55 10.80 16.94
CA VAL A 4 -7.29 11.17 18.17
C VAL A 4 -8.04 9.93 18.66
N SER A 5 -8.03 9.66 19.96
CA SER A 5 -8.59 8.44 20.57
C SER A 5 -9.48 8.80 21.77
N GLY A 6 -10.50 7.99 22.06
CA GLY A 6 -11.50 8.25 23.12
C GLY A 6 -12.90 8.50 22.54
N THR A 7 -13.77 9.20 23.28
CA THR A 7 -15.07 9.67 22.76
C THR A 7 -14.81 10.77 21.73
N LEU A 8 -14.92 10.43 20.45
CA LEU A 8 -14.63 11.35 19.35
C LEU A 8 -15.84 12.24 19.04
N SER A 9 -15.59 13.53 18.88
CA SER A 9 -16.51 14.43 18.19
C SER A 9 -16.59 14.11 16.68
N LEU A 10 -17.63 14.59 16.02
CA LEU A 10 -17.81 14.43 14.58
C LEU A 10 -16.63 15.01 13.77
N GLU A 11 -16.04 16.10 14.25
CA GLU A 11 -14.89 16.76 13.62
C GLU A 11 -13.62 15.92 13.75
N GLU A 12 -13.37 15.32 14.93
CA GLU A 12 -12.22 14.45 15.18
C GLU A 12 -12.31 13.13 14.40
N ASP A 13 -13.51 12.54 14.28
CA ASP A 13 -13.73 11.37 13.44
C ASP A 13 -13.47 11.69 11.95
N THR A 14 -13.97 12.83 11.47
CA THR A 14 -13.72 13.29 10.10
C THR A 14 -12.23 13.56 9.85
N PHE A 15 -11.54 14.13 10.83
CA PHE A 15 -10.11 14.37 10.79
C PHE A 15 -9.31 13.07 10.75
N ASN A 16 -9.67 12.07 11.56
CA ASN A 16 -9.03 10.76 11.58
C ASN A 16 -9.30 9.94 10.30
N LYS A 17 -10.48 10.08 9.68
CA LYS A 17 -10.84 9.36 8.44
C LYS A 17 -9.92 9.67 7.27
N LYS A 18 -9.48 10.92 7.11
CA LYS A 18 -8.61 11.34 5.99
C LYS A 18 -7.26 10.59 5.95
N PRO A 19 -6.41 10.63 6.99
CA PRO A 19 -5.15 9.90 7.01
C PRO A 19 -5.35 8.38 7.06
N SER A 20 -6.41 7.88 7.73
CA SER A 20 -6.70 6.44 7.75
C SER A 20 -6.96 5.89 6.36
N ARG A 21 -7.77 6.58 5.54
CA ARG A 21 -8.00 6.19 4.14
C ARG A 21 -6.72 6.17 3.32
N SER A 22 -5.85 7.16 3.50
CA SER A 22 -4.55 7.18 2.81
C SER A 22 -3.65 6.02 3.25
N ARG A 23 -3.59 5.72 4.56
CA ARG A 23 -2.81 4.60 5.10
C ARG A 23 -3.25 3.27 4.52
N VAL A 24 -4.55 3.03 4.39
CA VAL A 24 -5.07 1.78 3.79
C VAL A 24 -4.48 1.56 2.39
N HIS A 25 -4.45 2.58 1.54
CA HIS A 25 -3.86 2.46 0.20
C HIS A 25 -2.35 2.21 0.23
N VAL A 26 -1.64 2.90 1.13
CA VAL A 26 -0.20 2.75 1.31
C VAL A 26 0.16 1.35 1.82
N GLU A 27 -0.53 0.89 2.86
CA GLU A 27 -0.35 -0.44 3.46
C GLU A 27 -0.66 -1.54 2.45
N HIS A 28 -1.73 -1.40 1.67
CA HIS A 28 -2.07 -2.32 0.60
C HIS A 28 -0.96 -2.38 -0.49
N ALA A 29 -0.48 -1.23 -0.97
CA ALA A 29 0.60 -1.19 -1.95
C ALA A 29 1.89 -1.83 -1.43
N PHE A 30 2.26 -1.56 -0.16
CA PHE A 30 3.41 -2.21 0.46
C PHE A 30 3.18 -3.70 0.74
N GLY A 31 1.95 -4.13 1.01
CA GLY A 31 1.56 -5.53 1.11
C GLY A 31 1.84 -6.27 -0.20
N MET A 32 1.29 -5.77 -1.31
CA MET A 32 1.51 -6.33 -2.63
C MET A 32 2.98 -6.30 -3.06
N LEU A 33 3.70 -5.21 -2.76
CA LEU A 33 5.13 -5.10 -3.06
C LEU A 33 5.93 -6.20 -2.34
N LYS A 34 5.69 -6.41 -1.04
CA LYS A 34 6.38 -7.44 -0.25
C LYS A 34 6.02 -8.86 -0.69
N GLY A 35 4.75 -9.11 -1.04
CA GLY A 35 4.34 -10.41 -1.57
C GLY A 35 5.04 -10.74 -2.89
N ARG A 36 5.01 -9.81 -3.85
CA ARG A 36 5.65 -10.00 -5.17
C ARG A 36 7.17 -10.10 -5.08
N PHE A 37 7.82 -9.32 -4.20
CA PHE A 37 9.28 -9.29 -4.05
C PHE A 37 9.70 -9.82 -2.68
N ARG A 38 9.74 -11.16 -2.53
CA ARG A 38 10.14 -11.83 -1.27
C ARG A 38 11.56 -11.48 -0.79
N CYS A 39 12.41 -10.92 -1.65
CA CYS A 39 13.72 -10.38 -1.25
C CYS A 39 13.65 -9.20 -0.27
N LEU A 40 12.47 -8.58 -0.11
CA LEU A 40 12.19 -7.54 0.88
C LEU A 40 11.74 -8.11 2.24
N LEU A 41 11.34 -9.38 2.30
CA LEU A 41 10.85 -10.05 3.51
C LEU A 41 11.93 -10.84 4.24
N LYS A 42 13.03 -11.18 3.54
CA LYS A 42 14.13 -11.96 4.09
C LYS A 42 15.32 -11.06 4.42
N GLU A 43 16.17 -11.54 5.33
CA GLU A 43 17.52 -11.00 5.47
C GLU A 43 18.22 -11.09 4.11
N ASN A 44 18.82 -9.98 3.72
CA ASN A 44 19.41 -9.82 2.41
C ASN A 44 20.91 -9.62 2.57
N ASP A 45 21.72 -10.50 1.97
CA ASP A 45 23.18 -10.42 2.01
C ASP A 45 23.73 -9.24 1.18
N VAL A 46 22.85 -8.41 0.62
CA VAL A 46 23.20 -7.17 -0.05
C VAL A 46 23.74 -6.16 0.97
N ALA A 47 24.94 -5.65 0.70
CA ALA A 47 25.55 -4.59 1.51
C ALA A 47 24.55 -3.44 1.74
N LEU A 48 24.50 -2.88 2.97
CA LEU A 48 23.54 -1.83 3.34
C LEU A 48 23.49 -0.65 2.35
N LYS A 49 24.63 -0.29 1.76
CA LYS A 49 24.74 0.75 0.71
C LYS A 49 23.88 0.46 -0.54
N ASN A 50 23.64 -0.81 -0.83
CA ASN A 50 22.89 -1.30 -1.99
C ASN A 50 21.41 -1.59 -1.66
N MET A 51 21.03 -1.66 -0.38
CA MET A 51 19.65 -1.91 0.03
C MET A 51 18.67 -0.86 -0.51
N ARG A 52 19.07 0.42 -0.51
CA ARG A 52 18.29 1.51 -1.13
C ARG A 52 18.04 1.30 -2.62
N HIS A 53 19.03 0.74 -3.34
CA HIS A 53 18.91 0.46 -4.77
C HIS A 53 18.00 -0.75 -5.02
N LEU A 54 18.09 -1.77 -4.16
CA LEU A 54 17.19 -2.92 -4.20
C LEU A 54 15.73 -2.50 -3.98
N VAL A 55 15.46 -1.73 -2.91
CA VAL A 55 14.11 -1.23 -2.62
C VAL A 55 13.59 -0.36 -3.78
N ALA A 56 14.43 0.54 -4.31
CA ALA A 56 14.05 1.38 -5.45
C ALA A 56 13.73 0.55 -6.70
N ALA A 57 14.54 -0.47 -7.00
CA ALA A 57 14.30 -1.37 -8.13
C ALA A 57 12.99 -2.14 -7.97
N CYS A 58 12.70 -2.67 -6.77
CA CYS A 58 11.42 -3.32 -6.47
C CYS A 58 10.23 -2.38 -6.68
N CYS A 59 10.31 -1.12 -6.22
CA CYS A 59 9.26 -0.12 -6.44
C CYS A 59 9.05 0.19 -7.93
N ILE A 60 10.13 0.37 -8.70
CA ILE A 60 10.07 0.64 -10.15
C ILE A 60 9.42 -0.53 -10.88
N LEU A 61 9.87 -1.76 -10.59
CA LEU A 61 9.32 -2.96 -11.21
C LEU A 61 7.87 -3.21 -10.82
N HIS A 62 7.51 -2.97 -9.55
CA HIS A 62 6.11 -3.03 -9.11
C HIS A 62 5.23 -2.07 -9.89
N ASN A 63 5.65 -0.81 -10.00
CA ASN A 63 4.90 0.21 -10.75
C ASN A 63 4.79 -0.15 -12.24
N PHE A 64 5.83 -0.76 -12.82
CA PHE A 64 5.78 -1.27 -14.18
C PHE A 64 4.75 -2.39 -14.32
N CYS A 65 4.78 -3.41 -13.45
CA CYS A 65 3.79 -4.48 -13.42
C CYS A 65 2.36 -3.95 -13.29
N GLN A 66 2.13 -2.97 -12.40
CA GLN A 66 0.81 -2.32 -12.27
C GLN A 66 0.38 -1.64 -13.57
N ARG A 67 1.30 -0.93 -14.25
CA ARG A 67 1.00 -0.24 -15.52
C ARG A 67 0.62 -1.19 -16.65
N VAL A 68 1.22 -2.38 -16.71
CA VAL A 68 0.93 -3.40 -17.72
C VAL A 68 -0.19 -4.36 -17.28
N GLN A 69 -0.83 -4.10 -16.13
CA GLN A 69 -1.88 -4.95 -15.54
C GLN A 69 -1.43 -6.39 -15.33
N ASP A 70 -0.15 -6.58 -14.97
CA ASP A 70 0.40 -7.88 -14.59
C ASP A 70 -0.28 -8.39 -13.32
N GLU A 71 -0.87 -9.58 -13.42
CA GLU A 71 -1.71 -10.16 -12.40
C GLU A 71 -0.93 -10.34 -11.08
N TYR A 72 -1.58 -10.00 -9.97
CA TYR A 72 -1.04 -10.27 -8.66
C TYR A 72 -1.54 -11.63 -8.18
N LEU A 73 -0.63 -12.57 -7.93
CA LEU A 73 -0.99 -13.91 -7.51
C LEU A 73 -1.21 -13.94 -5.99
N TYR A 74 -2.39 -14.40 -5.56
CA TYR A 74 -2.73 -14.57 -4.13
C TYR A 74 -1.76 -15.51 -3.39
N THR A 75 -1.14 -16.45 -4.11
CA THR A 75 -0.08 -17.34 -3.58
C THR A 75 1.15 -16.60 -3.07
N TRP A 76 1.31 -15.31 -3.40
CA TRP A 76 2.38 -14.45 -2.89
C TRP A 76 2.10 -13.85 -1.51
N GLU A 77 0.88 -13.96 -1.00
CA GLU A 77 0.56 -13.58 0.38
C GLU A 77 1.04 -14.68 1.34
N GLU A 78 1.85 -14.31 2.32
CA GLU A 78 2.13 -15.19 3.46
C GLU A 78 0.81 -15.43 4.24
N PRO A 79 0.59 -16.61 4.84
CA PRO A 79 -0.61 -16.85 5.65
C PRO A 79 -0.73 -15.76 6.70
N THR A 80 -1.78 -14.93 6.60
CA THR A 80 -2.07 -13.92 7.60
C THR A 80 -2.29 -14.63 8.94
N ASP A 81 -1.52 -14.26 9.97
CA ASP A 81 -1.87 -14.59 11.34
C ASP A 81 -3.35 -14.22 11.56
N PRO A 82 -4.23 -15.16 11.93
CA PRO A 82 -5.65 -14.89 12.12
C PRO A 82 -5.93 -13.80 13.17
N MET A 83 -4.93 -13.40 13.95
CA MET A 83 -5.02 -12.32 14.93
C MET A 83 -4.77 -10.91 14.37
N ASN A 84 -4.32 -10.77 13.12
CA ASN A 84 -4.08 -9.48 12.47
C ASN A 84 -5.23 -9.17 11.50
N CYS A 85 -6.38 -8.74 12.03
CA CYS A 85 -7.57 -8.39 11.25
C CYS A 85 -7.38 -7.07 10.48
N VAL A 86 -6.58 -7.11 9.41
CA VAL A 86 -6.79 -6.19 8.29
C VAL A 86 -7.97 -6.77 7.53
N ASP A 87 -9.10 -6.07 7.52
CA ASP A 87 -10.29 -6.51 6.78
C ASP A 87 -10.03 -6.42 5.27
N THR A 88 -9.41 -7.47 4.73
CA THR A 88 -9.12 -7.66 3.31
C THR A 88 -10.39 -8.01 2.52
N THR A 89 -11.51 -8.34 3.19
CA THR A 89 -12.73 -8.82 2.52
C THR A 89 -13.47 -7.72 1.75
N VAL A 90 -13.15 -6.44 1.99
CA VAL A 90 -13.67 -5.32 1.20
C VAL A 90 -13.00 -5.22 -0.18
N PHE A 91 -11.86 -5.88 -0.42
CA PHE A 91 -11.04 -5.65 -1.61
C PHE A 91 -11.28 -6.59 -2.79
N GLN A 92 -11.97 -7.73 -2.62
CA GLN A 92 -12.24 -8.64 -3.75
C GLN A 92 -13.21 -8.09 -4.80
N GLY A 93 -13.89 -6.97 -4.52
CA GLY A 93 -14.81 -6.30 -5.45
C GLY A 93 -14.50 -4.82 -5.73
N VAL A 94 -13.47 -4.24 -5.12
CA VAL A 94 -13.08 -2.85 -5.39
C VAL A 94 -12.09 -2.89 -6.54
N GLN A 95 -12.55 -2.53 -7.74
CA GLN A 95 -11.62 -2.06 -8.78
C GLN A 95 -10.76 -0.98 -8.12
N THR A 96 -9.51 -1.31 -7.84
CA THR A 96 -8.53 -0.35 -7.35
C THR A 96 -8.57 0.78 -8.36
N ARG A 97 -9.03 1.97 -7.95
CA ARG A 97 -8.85 3.19 -8.73
C ARG A 97 -7.39 3.17 -9.17
N ASP A 98 -7.19 3.06 -10.48
CA ASP A 98 -5.92 2.69 -11.09
C ASP A 98 -4.82 3.61 -10.50
N ALA A 99 -3.57 3.17 -10.44
CA ALA A 99 -2.47 4.06 -10.10
C ALA A 99 -2.50 5.34 -10.97
N LYS A 100 -3.03 5.22 -12.20
CA LYS A 100 -3.35 6.33 -13.10
C LYS A 100 -4.45 7.27 -12.58
N ASP A 101 -5.50 6.74 -11.95
CA ASP A 101 -6.58 7.54 -11.35
C ASP A 101 -6.09 8.30 -10.12
N MET A 102 -5.25 7.69 -9.28
CA MET A 102 -4.63 8.41 -8.16
C MET A 102 -3.66 9.49 -8.64
N GLN A 103 -2.89 9.20 -9.68
CA GLN A 103 -1.98 10.18 -10.29
C GLN A 103 -2.75 11.35 -10.92
N LYS A 104 -3.88 11.07 -11.59
CA LYS A 104 -4.77 12.08 -12.15
C LYS A 104 -5.43 12.93 -11.06
N LEU A 105 -5.92 12.31 -9.99
CA LEU A 105 -6.49 13.03 -8.84
C LEU A 105 -5.48 13.92 -8.12
N LEU A 106 -4.22 13.49 -8.03
CA LEU A 106 -3.14 14.31 -7.46
C LEU A 106 -2.78 15.50 -8.35
N ILE A 107 -2.76 15.30 -9.68
CA ILE A 107 -2.54 16.37 -10.66
C ILE A 107 -3.70 17.38 -10.64
N ASP A 108 -4.94 16.90 -10.60
CA ASP A 108 -6.13 17.75 -10.58
C ASP A 108 -6.21 18.58 -9.27
N TRP A 109 -5.79 18.00 -8.14
CA TRP A 109 -5.74 18.71 -6.85
C TRP A 109 -4.63 19.78 -6.80
N ALA A 110 -3.50 19.55 -7.47
CA ALA A 110 -2.37 20.49 -7.48
C ALA A 110 -2.59 21.71 -8.41
N ASN A 111 -3.61 21.68 -9.26
CA ASN A 111 -3.95 22.73 -10.21
C ASN A 111 -5.22 23.53 -9.83
N LEU A 112 -5.70 23.36 -8.58
CA LEU A 112 -6.72 24.18 -7.92
C LEU A 112 -6.06 25.13 -6.92
#